data_AF-A0A3P9HRH0-F1
#
_entry.id   AF-A0A3P9HRH0-F1
#
_cell.length_a   1.000
_cell.length_b   1.000
_cell.length_c   1.000
_cell.angle_alpha   90.00
_cell.angle_beta   90.00
_cell.angle_gamma   90.00
#
_symmetry.space_group_name_H-M   'P 1'
#
loop_
_entity.id
_entity.type
_entity.pdbx_description
1 polymer ?
#
loop_
_entity_poly.entity_id
_entity_poly.type
_entity_poly.pdbx_seq_one_letter_code
_entity_poly.pdbx_strand_id
1 'polypeptide(L)'
;MSSFRLVSALQLGCLWTSRGPQLLQPASACAVQWRPQSSEAVSAARLPRRVKLTAGKRYAWCACGYSKKQPFCDGAHLKQAPSISPLRFSPDKDGTVFLCACKQTKNAPYCDSSHLKVIYRDAVGALKGLFK
;
A
#
# COMPACT_ATOMS: atom_id res chain seq x y z
N MET A 1 -9.80 -78.04 13.23
CA MET A 1 -9.93 -78.68 11.90
C MET A 1 -11.15 -78.10 11.23
N SER A 2 -10.99 -77.60 9.99
CA SER A 2 -12.04 -77.43 8.98
C SER A 2 -13.12 -76.35 9.23
N SER A 3 -13.60 -75.56 8.29
CA SER A 3 -13.20 -75.29 6.90
C SER A 3 -14.02 -74.10 6.40
N PHE A 4 -13.41 -73.41 5.44
CA PHE A 4 -13.95 -72.39 4.53
C PHE A 4 -15.35 -72.67 3.97
N ARG A 5 -16.07 -71.60 3.58
CA ARG A 5 -16.35 -71.29 2.16
C ARG A 5 -16.95 -69.90 1.93
N LEU A 6 -16.33 -69.20 0.96
CA LEU A 6 -16.84 -68.04 0.24
C LEU A 6 -18.15 -68.37 -0.50
N VAL A 7 -19.01 -67.37 -0.68
CA VAL A 7 -19.78 -67.21 -1.92
C VAL A 7 -19.73 -65.75 -2.36
N SER A 8 -19.14 -65.56 -3.54
CA SER A 8 -19.11 -64.33 -4.35
C SER A 8 -20.50 -63.87 -4.76
N ALA A 9 -20.68 -62.55 -4.87
CA ALA A 9 -21.65 -61.97 -5.80
C ALA A 9 -20.90 -61.01 -6.72
N LEU A 10 -20.64 -61.45 -7.96
CA LEU A 10 -20.24 -60.58 -9.06
C LEU A 10 -21.47 -59.83 -9.60
N GLN A 11 -21.26 -58.53 -9.79
CA GLN A 11 -21.69 -57.64 -10.87
C GLN A 11 -23.08 -57.80 -11.49
N LEU A 12 -23.78 -56.66 -11.65
CA LEU A 12 -24.37 -56.22 -12.93
C LEU A 12 -24.89 -54.77 -12.79
N GLY A 13 -24.55 -53.91 -13.75
CA GLY A 13 -25.37 -52.73 -14.09
C GLY A 13 -24.72 -51.35 -13.98
N CYS A 14 -23.92 -50.98 -14.98
CA CYS A 14 -23.62 -49.58 -15.33
C CYS A 14 -24.84 -48.88 -15.97
N LEU A 15 -24.70 -47.55 -16.10
CA LEU A 15 -25.49 -46.56 -16.85
C LEU A 15 -26.50 -45.74 -16.03
N TRP A 16 -25.97 -44.84 -15.19
CA TRP A 16 -26.61 -43.55 -14.98
C TRP A 16 -26.13 -42.58 -16.05
N THR A 17 -27.05 -42.24 -16.93
CA THR A 17 -26.90 -41.30 -18.03
C THR A 17 -26.57 -39.91 -17.50
N SER A 18 -25.49 -39.35 -18.03
CA SER A 18 -25.08 -37.97 -17.86
C SER A 18 -26.15 -37.02 -18.40
N ARG A 19 -26.86 -36.31 -17.52
CA ARG A 19 -27.49 -35.01 -17.79
C ARG A 19 -27.99 -34.39 -16.47
N GLY A 20 -27.05 -33.94 -15.66
CA GLY A 20 -27.35 -32.98 -14.59
C GLY A 20 -27.44 -31.56 -15.17
N PRO A 21 -28.36 -30.71 -14.70
CA PRO A 21 -28.52 -29.35 -15.22
C PRO A 21 -27.26 -28.54 -14.88
N GLN A 22 -26.75 -27.79 -15.86
CA GLN A 22 -25.77 -26.75 -15.60
C GLN A 22 -26.39 -25.78 -14.60
N LEU A 23 -25.91 -25.84 -13.35
CA LEU A 23 -26.09 -24.79 -12.38
C LEU A 23 -25.46 -23.53 -12.98
N LEU A 24 -26.31 -22.66 -13.53
CA LEU A 24 -26.00 -21.28 -13.86
C LEU A 24 -25.40 -20.65 -12.60
N GLN A 25 -24.09 -20.47 -12.62
CA GLN A 25 -23.39 -19.72 -11.59
C GLN A 25 -23.97 -18.29 -11.61
N PRO A 26 -24.40 -17.74 -10.46
CA PRO A 26 -24.87 -16.37 -10.43
C PRO A 26 -23.76 -15.44 -10.90
N ALA A 27 -24.09 -14.63 -11.90
CA ALA A 27 -23.25 -13.59 -12.42
C ALA A 27 -22.82 -12.65 -11.28
N SER A 28 -21.52 -12.37 -11.25
CA SER A 28 -20.94 -11.13 -10.74
C SER A 28 -21.34 -10.74 -9.32
N ALA A 29 -20.85 -11.48 -8.32
CA ALA A 29 -20.49 -10.82 -7.07
C ALA A 29 -19.27 -9.95 -7.39
N CYS A 30 -19.51 -8.67 -7.66
CA CYS A 30 -18.48 -7.66 -7.77
C CYS A 30 -17.77 -7.60 -6.40
N ALA A 31 -16.76 -8.44 -6.22
CA ALA A 31 -15.94 -8.47 -5.03
C ALA A 31 -15.09 -7.20 -5.04
N VAL A 32 -15.70 -6.10 -4.57
CA VAL A 32 -14.96 -4.91 -4.16
C VAL A 32 -14.07 -5.36 -3.01
N GLN A 33 -12.85 -5.78 -3.35
CA GLN A 33 -11.80 -6.06 -2.38
C GLN A 33 -11.51 -4.73 -1.68
N TRP A 34 -12.11 -4.56 -0.50
CA TRP A 34 -11.83 -3.47 0.42
C TRP A 34 -10.37 -3.62 0.89
N ARG A 35 -9.45 -2.97 0.18
CA ARG A 35 -8.09 -2.76 0.69
C ARG A 35 -8.18 -1.79 1.87
N PRO A 36 -7.50 -2.06 2.99
CA PRO A 36 -7.40 -1.10 4.08
C PRO A 36 -6.76 0.18 3.55
N GLN A 37 -7.52 1.27 3.54
CA GLN A 37 -7.03 2.58 3.15
C GLN A 37 -6.26 3.15 4.35
N SER A 38 -5.00 3.56 4.16
CA SER A 38 -4.22 4.13 5.24
C SER A 38 -4.72 5.55 5.56
N SER A 39 -4.95 5.83 6.84
CA SER A 39 -5.29 7.17 7.34
C SER A 39 -4.05 7.99 7.71
N GLU A 40 -2.86 7.37 7.71
CA GLU A 40 -1.62 7.95 8.21
C GLU A 40 -0.60 8.18 7.10
N ALA A 41 0.19 9.25 7.23
CA ALA A 41 1.28 9.54 6.31
C ALA A 41 2.49 8.65 6.60
N VAL A 42 3.06 8.06 5.54
CA VAL A 42 4.28 7.24 5.63
C VAL A 42 5.50 8.08 5.31
N SER A 43 6.62 7.82 6.01
CA SER A 43 7.89 8.45 5.71
C SER A 43 8.47 7.91 4.40
N ALA A 44 8.46 8.71 3.33
CA ALA A 44 8.98 8.31 2.03
C ALA A 44 10.52 8.22 1.99
N ALA A 45 11.19 9.12 2.71
CA ALA A 45 12.64 9.09 2.92
C ALA A 45 13.01 9.71 4.26
N ARG A 46 14.19 9.36 4.78
CA ARG A 46 14.69 9.86 6.06
C ARG A 46 15.38 11.22 5.96
N LEU A 47 15.81 11.62 4.77
CA LEU A 47 16.47 12.90 4.52
C LEU A 47 15.62 13.79 3.59
N PRO A 48 15.71 15.13 3.71
CA PRO A 48 14.98 16.02 2.83
C PRO A 48 15.50 15.98 1.39
N ARG A 49 14.66 16.40 0.44
CA ARG A 49 15.03 16.45 -0.98
C ARG A 49 15.37 17.89 -1.39
N ARG A 50 16.57 18.09 -1.92
CA ARG A 50 16.99 19.36 -2.53
C ARG A 50 16.28 19.53 -3.87
N VAL A 51 15.59 20.66 -4.05
CA VAL A 51 14.83 20.95 -5.28
C VAL A 51 15.03 22.40 -5.68
N LYS A 52 15.22 22.64 -6.99
CA LYS A 52 15.15 23.97 -7.60
C LYS A 52 13.69 24.32 -7.87
N LEU A 53 13.22 25.40 -7.26
CA LEU A 53 11.88 25.92 -7.43
C LEU A 53 11.91 27.20 -8.28
N THR A 54 10.84 27.39 -9.06
CA THR A 54 10.62 28.56 -9.90
C THR A 54 9.47 29.40 -9.36
N ALA A 55 9.65 30.71 -9.24
CA ALA A 55 8.67 31.66 -8.78
C ALA A 55 7.36 31.55 -9.57
N GLY A 56 6.22 31.63 -8.88
CA GLY A 56 4.88 31.56 -9.48
C GLY A 56 4.47 30.18 -10.01
N LYS A 57 5.41 29.23 -10.20
CA LYS A 57 5.10 27.89 -10.67
C LYS A 57 4.36 27.10 -9.58
N ARG A 58 3.24 26.47 -9.96
CA ARG A 58 2.45 25.64 -9.05
C ARG A 58 3.10 24.28 -8.87
N TYR A 59 3.32 23.89 -7.62
CA TYR A 59 3.81 22.57 -7.24
C TYR A 59 2.78 21.87 -6.35
N ALA A 60 2.78 20.54 -6.38
CA ALA A 60 1.99 19.70 -5.48
C ALA A 60 2.93 18.83 -4.66
N TRP A 61 3.15 19.18 -3.40
CA TRP A 61 3.96 18.40 -2.47
C TRP A 61 3.20 17.16 -2.01
N CYS A 62 3.86 16.01 -2.01
CA CYS A 62 3.27 14.76 -1.54
C CYS A 62 3.18 14.77 -0.01
N ALA A 63 1.97 14.75 0.54
CA ALA A 63 1.74 14.67 1.99
C ALA A 63 1.67 13.22 2.51
N CYS A 64 1.20 12.27 1.69
CA CYS A 64 0.94 10.89 2.13
C CYS A 64 2.17 9.97 2.18
N GLY A 65 3.25 10.31 1.47
CA GLY A 65 4.48 9.50 1.39
C GLY A 65 4.52 8.43 0.31
N TYR A 66 3.38 8.05 -0.28
CA TYR A 66 3.31 6.95 -1.26
C TYR A 66 3.73 7.31 -2.69
N SER A 67 4.04 8.58 -2.97
CA SER A 67 4.41 8.98 -4.32
C SER A 67 5.74 8.37 -4.76
N LYS A 68 5.82 7.93 -6.02
CA LYS A 68 7.07 7.51 -6.66
C LYS A 68 7.90 8.68 -7.18
N LYS A 69 7.32 9.89 -7.27
CA LYS A 69 7.96 11.12 -7.78
C LYS A 69 8.28 12.11 -6.64
N GLN A 70 8.75 11.59 -5.50
CA GLN A 70 9.09 12.44 -4.34
C GLN A 70 10.06 13.57 -4.73
N PRO A 71 9.86 14.80 -4.19
CA PRO A 71 8.94 15.15 -3.11
C PRO A 71 7.53 15.53 -3.58
N PHE A 72 7.25 15.40 -4.87
CA PHE A 72 5.99 15.83 -5.49
C PHE A 72 4.96 14.71 -5.54
N CYS A 73 3.70 15.08 -5.71
CA CYS A 73 2.59 14.14 -5.83
C CYS A 73 2.47 13.60 -7.28
N ASP A 74 2.18 12.31 -7.40
CA ASP A 74 1.93 11.58 -8.65
C ASP A 74 0.53 10.93 -8.67
N GLY A 75 -0.34 11.26 -7.71
CA GLY A 75 -1.68 10.69 -7.59
C GLY A 75 -1.77 9.39 -6.78
N ALA A 76 -0.66 8.82 -6.30
CA ALA A 76 -0.68 7.57 -5.51
C ALA A 76 -1.56 7.65 -4.24
N HIS A 77 -1.76 8.86 -3.70
CA HIS A 77 -2.62 9.09 -2.53
C HIS A 77 -4.05 8.61 -2.74
N LEU A 78 -4.61 8.70 -3.95
CA LEU A 78 -6.00 8.27 -4.21
C LEU A 78 -6.24 6.78 -3.90
N LYS A 79 -5.21 5.95 -4.07
CA LYS A 79 -5.31 4.50 -3.82
C LYS A 79 -4.78 4.11 -2.44
N GLN A 80 -3.71 4.74 -1.97
CA GLN A 80 -3.00 4.34 -0.76
C GLN A 80 -3.47 5.08 0.49
N ALA A 81 -3.80 6.36 0.36
CA ALA A 81 -4.15 7.26 1.45
C ALA A 81 -5.19 8.31 0.99
N PRO A 82 -6.43 7.89 0.69
CA PRO A 82 -7.44 8.76 0.09
C PRO A 82 -7.87 9.92 0.99
N SER A 83 -7.69 9.79 2.31
CA SER A 83 -7.93 10.86 3.28
C SER A 83 -6.84 11.95 3.28
N ILE A 84 -5.70 11.74 2.61
CA ILE A 84 -4.55 12.66 2.64
C ILE A 84 -4.38 13.31 1.27
N SER A 85 -4.74 14.60 1.19
CA SER A 85 -4.56 15.41 -0.02
C SER A 85 -3.16 16.02 -0.11
N PRO A 86 -2.58 16.16 -1.33
CA PRO A 86 -1.32 16.85 -1.52
C PRO A 86 -1.43 18.36 -1.26
N LEU A 87 -0.37 18.94 -0.71
CA LEU A 87 -0.30 20.39 -0.48
C LEU A 87 0.11 21.11 -1.76
N ARG A 88 -0.76 21.98 -2.28
CA ARG A 88 -0.46 22.82 -3.44
C ARG A 88 0.14 24.15 -2.98
N PHE A 89 1.27 24.54 -3.56
CA PHE A 89 1.93 25.80 -3.23
C PHE A 89 2.61 26.40 -4.46
N SER A 90 2.82 27.71 -4.43
CA SER A 90 3.59 28.46 -5.42
C SER A 90 4.63 29.30 -4.67
N PRO A 91 5.92 29.14 -4.94
CA PRO A 91 6.96 29.94 -4.30
C PRO A 91 6.99 31.35 -4.90
N ASP A 92 7.33 32.35 -4.10
CA ASP A 92 7.40 33.75 -4.56
C ASP A 92 8.71 34.08 -5.30
N LYS A 93 9.76 33.31 -5.05
CA LYS A 93 11.11 33.53 -5.60
C LYS A 93 11.69 32.23 -6.15
N ASP A 94 12.55 32.38 -7.16
CA ASP A 94 13.40 31.30 -7.62
C ASP A 94 14.40 30.91 -6.53
N GLY A 95 14.62 29.62 -6.32
CA GLY A 95 15.54 29.20 -5.28
C GLY A 95 15.71 27.69 -5.17
N THR A 96 16.84 27.28 -4.61
CA THR A 96 17.07 25.89 -4.23
C THR A 96 16.69 25.73 -2.77
N VAL A 97 15.70 24.88 -2.49
CA VAL A 97 15.20 24.63 -1.13
C VAL A 97 15.22 23.14 -0.80
N PHE A 98 15.03 22.82 0.47
CA PHE A 98 14.88 21.46 0.96
C PHE A 98 13.41 21.19 1.30
N LEU A 99 12.78 20.31 0.52
CA LEU A 99 11.42 19.86 0.75
C LEU A 99 11.40 18.61 1.63
N CYS A 100 10.38 18.50 2.48
CA CYS A 100 10.24 17.40 3.41
C CYS A 100 9.89 16.09 2.68
N ALA A 101 10.64 15.02 2.98
CA ALA A 101 10.39 13.68 2.46
C ALA A 101 9.91 12.69 3.54
N CYS A 102 10.13 12.97 4.83
CA CYS A 102 9.69 12.10 5.93
C CYS A 102 8.22 12.29 6.32
N LYS A 103 7.58 13.37 5.85
CA LYS A 103 6.17 13.74 6.10
C LYS A 103 5.81 14.04 7.56
N GLN A 104 6.82 14.29 8.40
CA GLN A 104 6.67 14.66 9.81
C GLN A 104 6.99 16.14 10.09
N THR A 105 7.13 16.97 9.03
CA THR A 105 7.40 18.41 9.18
C THR A 105 6.18 19.12 9.73
N LYS A 106 6.39 20.09 10.62
CA LYS A 106 5.37 21.06 11.05
C LYS A 106 5.31 22.29 10.15
N ASN A 107 6.32 22.48 9.30
CA ASN A 107 6.43 23.60 8.35
C ASN A 107 6.30 23.11 6.91
N ALA A 108 5.23 22.37 6.60
CA ALA A 108 5.00 21.85 5.25
C ALA A 108 4.90 22.99 4.22
N PRO A 109 5.53 22.87 3.04
CA PRO A 109 6.20 21.69 2.46
C PRO A 109 7.70 21.57 2.78
N TYR A 110 8.25 22.51 3.55
CA TYR A 110 9.68 22.64 3.81
C TYR A 110 10.16 21.69 4.92
N CYS A 111 11.47 21.41 4.91
CA CYS A 111 12.08 20.65 6.00
C CYS A 111 12.35 21.55 7.21
N ASP A 112 11.96 21.08 8.40
CA ASP A 112 12.10 21.74 9.71
C ASP A 112 12.97 20.90 10.67
N SER A 113 13.84 20.04 10.13
CA SER A 113 14.65 19.07 10.90
C SER A 113 13.87 17.98 11.66
N SER A 114 12.53 17.92 11.57
CA SER A 114 11.72 16.86 12.24
C SER A 114 12.07 15.43 11.77
N HIS A 115 12.74 15.30 10.62
CA HIS A 115 13.24 14.03 10.12
C HIS A 115 14.32 13.37 11.02
N LEU A 116 15.03 14.14 11.85
CA LEU A 116 16.00 13.59 12.80
C LEU A 116 15.33 12.70 13.85
N LYS A 117 14.12 13.09 14.32
CA LYS A 117 13.33 12.27 15.25
C LYS A 117 12.91 10.94 14.61
N VAL A 118 12.61 10.97 13.31
CA VAL A 118 12.27 9.77 12.54
C VAL A 118 13.48 8.84 12.48
N ILE A 119 14.65 9.35 12.09
CA ILE A 119 15.91 8.59 12.05
C ILE A 119 16.22 7.97 13.41
N TYR A 120 16.13 8.76 14.49
CA TYR A 120 16.38 8.27 15.84
C TYR A 120 15.43 7.13 16.22
N ARG A 121 14.12 7.28 15.94
CA ARG A 121 13.13 6.23 16.22
C ARG A 121 13.45 4.94 15.47
N ASP A 122 13.84 5.04 14.21
CA ASP A 122 14.18 3.86 13.40
C ASP A 122 15.47 3.19 13.88
N ALA A 123 16.50 3.97 14.24
CA ALA A 123 17.75 3.47 14.78
C ALA A 123 17.54 2.76 16.12
N VAL A 124 16.78 3.38 17.05
CA VAL A 124 16.42 2.74 18.32
C VAL A 124 15.58 1.49 18.08
N GLY A 125 14.67 1.51 17.11
CA GLY A 125 13.89 0.33 16.71
C GLY A 125 14.78 -0.82 16.24
N ALA A 126 15.76 -0.53 15.39
CA ALA A 126 16.73 -1.51 14.89
C ALA A 126 17.60 -2.09 16.02
N LEU A 127 18.11 -1.25 16.92
CA LEU A 127 18.88 -1.70 18.08
C LEU A 127 18.06 -2.61 18.99
N LYS A 128 16.83 -2.21 19.34
CA LYS A 128 15.93 -3.06 20.15
C LYS A 128 15.63 -4.41 19.51
N GLY A 129 15.55 -4.46 18.17
CA GLY A 129 15.36 -5.69 17.43
C GLY A 129 16.58 -6.63 17.46
N LEU A 130 17.79 -6.11 17.65
CA LEU A 130 19.01 -6.91 17.75
C LEU A 130 19.15 -7.60 19.11
N PHE A 131 18.59 -7.00 20.18
CA PHE A 131 18.64 -7.53 21.55
C PHE A 131 17.44 -8.42 21.91
N LYS A 132 16.58 -8.76 20.95
CA LYS A 132 15.42 -9.63 21.14
C LYS A 132 15.68 -11.00 20.53
#